data_AF-A0A8H4KSG8-F1
#
_entry.id   AF-A0A8H4KSG8-F1
#
_cell.length_a   1.000
_cell.length_b   1.000
_cell.length_c   1.000
_cell.angle_alpha   90.00
_cell.angle_beta   90.00
_cell.angle_gamma   90.00
#
_symmetry.space_group_name_H-M   'P 1'
#
loop_
_entity.id
_entity.type
_entity.pdbx_description
1 polymer ?
#
loop_
_entity_poly.entity_id
_entity_poly.type
_entity_poly.pdbx_seq_one_letter_code
_entity_poly.pdbx_strand_id
1 'polypeptide(L)'
;MVMWLIVAGARDLKNVLEQLKIRAENKTRDKSDHILSKAYDEAMERIEQLSPAHRDLAHRVLSWICCARRELGTKEIQHALALRDGDAQLHRDGSPEAELLVSVCCGLVTVNEKSRTIRLVHYTAQDYFEQNRKVFFPHAHAHIAKQCINYISLSVFGHEVSPSLRHRIRLSPEYPLYEYAALNWGIHARNALPSNHVEKAALKFLSQGKMALAAAEVQPHMPPIWRRGREWSWVRPAPPSPANGLHLAAYYGLSCLLPDLTKQYGINSKSAQGLTALRFAVDGGHTATVELLLREDPDLNIQDSKGRTVLMRAAEEGSLAIVTLLMGNQPNLDLKDHGGETALLKAMKRSGAPEGDYQGIIELLFEKGADPNWKPIRERKPPTEADSEGSCKIDGDVSEDVSEDASEDVSEDASEDVS
;
A
#
# COMPACT_ATOMS: atom_id res chain seq x y z
N MET A 1 -20.65 1.37 40.14
CA MET A 1 -21.68 0.45 39.62
C MET A 1 -21.45 0.09 38.14
N VAL A 2 -21.28 1.07 37.24
CA VAL A 2 -21.03 0.84 35.80
C VAL A 2 -19.77 0.01 35.52
N MET A 3 -18.64 0.33 36.17
CA MET A 3 -17.38 -0.43 36.02
C MET A 3 -17.49 -1.88 36.52
N TRP A 4 -18.36 -2.16 37.49
CA TRP A 4 -18.63 -3.51 37.99
C TRP A 4 -19.43 -4.36 37.00
N LEU A 5 -20.43 -3.76 36.34
CA LEU A 5 -21.22 -4.41 35.30
C LEU A 5 -20.38 -4.74 34.06
N ILE A 6 -19.48 -3.84 33.67
CA ILE A 6 -18.52 -4.05 32.58
C ILE A 6 -17.57 -5.22 32.87
N VAL A 7 -17.01 -5.25 34.08
CA VAL A 7 -16.06 -6.30 34.50
C VAL A 7 -16.76 -7.66 34.64
N ALA A 8 -18.01 -7.70 35.11
CA ALA A 8 -18.81 -8.93 35.17
C ALA A 8 -19.08 -9.50 33.76
N GLY A 9 -19.54 -8.66 32.83
CA GLY A 9 -19.82 -9.10 31.45
C GLY A 9 -18.57 -9.59 30.69
N ALA A 10 -17.40 -8.98 30.94
CA ALA A 10 -16.14 -9.43 30.36
C ALA A 10 -15.66 -10.77 30.94
N ARG A 11 -15.97 -11.06 32.22
CA ARG A 11 -15.72 -12.38 32.84
C ARG A 11 -16.66 -13.44 32.25
N ASP A 12 -17.92 -13.10 32.02
CA ASP A 12 -18.89 -14.03 31.43
C ASP A 12 -18.48 -14.43 30.02
N LEU A 13 -18.06 -13.48 29.17
CA LEU A 13 -17.61 -13.80 27.81
C LEU A 13 -16.33 -14.64 27.81
N LYS A 14 -15.37 -14.35 28.71
CA LYS A 14 -14.17 -15.18 28.88
C LYS A 14 -14.52 -16.59 29.34
N ASN A 15 -15.43 -16.74 30.30
CA ASN A 15 -15.87 -18.05 30.78
C ASN A 15 -16.59 -18.86 29.69
N VAL A 16 -17.44 -18.21 28.89
CA VAL A 16 -18.10 -18.84 27.73
C VAL A 16 -17.07 -19.31 26.70
N LEU A 17 -16.06 -18.47 26.40
CA LEU A 17 -14.98 -18.84 25.49
C LEU A 17 -14.11 -20.00 26.04
N GLU A 18 -13.82 -20.01 27.34
CA GLU A 18 -13.08 -21.08 28.02
C GLU A 18 -13.85 -22.41 27.94
N GLN A 19 -15.16 -22.39 28.24
CA GLN A 19 -16.00 -23.57 28.16
C GLN A 19 -16.20 -24.08 26.72
N LEU A 20 -16.28 -23.17 25.75
CA LEU A 20 -16.39 -23.56 24.34
C LEU A 20 -15.07 -24.05 23.77
N LYS A 21 -13.92 -23.58 24.26
CA LYS A 21 -12.61 -24.15 23.91
C LYS A 21 -12.51 -25.61 24.34
N ILE A 22 -13.01 -25.93 25.54
CA ILE A 22 -13.12 -27.31 26.06
C ILE A 22 -14.13 -28.14 25.23
N ARG A 23 -15.24 -27.55 24.78
CA ARG A 23 -16.26 -28.24 23.94
C ARG A 23 -15.88 -28.36 22.47
N ALA A 24 -15.03 -27.49 21.92
CA ALA A 24 -14.56 -27.53 20.55
C ALA A 24 -13.64 -28.74 20.28
N GLU A 25 -13.01 -29.29 21.34
CA GLU A 25 -12.36 -30.61 21.31
C GLU A 25 -13.39 -31.74 21.05
N ASN A 26 -14.69 -31.48 21.24
CA ASN A 26 -15.83 -32.38 20.99
C ASN A 26 -16.75 -31.88 19.83
N LYS A 27 -16.25 -32.00 18.59
CA LYS A 27 -16.93 -32.23 17.29
C LYS A 27 -18.25 -31.52 16.89
N THR A 28 -18.85 -30.59 17.64
CA THR A 28 -20.09 -29.89 17.22
C THR A 28 -19.87 -28.39 16.98
N ARG A 29 -19.52 -28.06 15.73
CA ARG A 29 -19.09 -26.70 15.30
C ARG A 29 -20.27 -25.72 15.16
N ASP A 30 -21.36 -26.11 14.49
CA ASP A 30 -22.49 -25.19 14.19
C ASP A 30 -23.24 -24.67 15.41
N LYS A 31 -23.47 -25.52 16.42
CA LYS A 31 -24.13 -25.06 17.66
C LYS A 31 -23.25 -24.10 18.46
N SER A 32 -21.93 -24.27 18.37
CA SER A 32 -20.96 -23.41 19.06
C SER A 32 -20.90 -22.02 18.43
N ASP A 33 -20.93 -21.94 17.09
CA ASP A 33 -20.88 -20.67 16.35
C ASP A 33 -22.14 -19.81 16.59
N HIS A 34 -23.33 -20.43 16.70
CA HIS A 34 -24.56 -19.74 17.08
C HIS A 34 -24.52 -19.21 18.52
N ILE A 35 -23.99 -19.99 19.48
CA ILE A 35 -23.86 -19.55 20.88
C ILE A 35 -22.88 -18.37 20.98
N LEU A 36 -21.78 -18.41 20.22
CA LEU A 36 -20.81 -17.31 20.16
C LEU A 36 -21.41 -16.05 19.55
N SER A 37 -22.15 -16.17 18.45
CA SER A 37 -22.80 -15.03 17.80
C SER A 37 -23.76 -14.32 18.76
N LYS A 38 -24.59 -15.08 19.48
CA LYS A 38 -25.47 -14.54 20.52
C LYS A 38 -24.68 -13.86 21.65
N ALA A 39 -23.57 -14.44 22.07
CA ALA A 39 -22.72 -13.84 23.10
C ALA A 39 -22.07 -12.52 22.63
N TYR A 40 -21.76 -12.39 21.33
CA TYR A 40 -21.29 -11.14 20.73
C TYR A 40 -22.42 -10.11 20.61
N ASP A 41 -23.63 -10.53 20.23
CA ASP A 41 -24.82 -9.66 20.22
C ASP A 41 -25.07 -9.07 21.62
N GLU A 42 -25.08 -9.91 22.65
CA GLU A 42 -25.22 -9.48 24.06
C GLU A 42 -24.11 -8.53 24.50
N ALA A 43 -22.87 -8.72 24.02
CA ALA A 43 -21.77 -7.81 24.31
C ALA A 43 -21.95 -6.45 23.62
N MET A 44 -22.47 -6.42 22.38
CA MET A 44 -22.79 -5.18 21.67
C MET A 44 -23.98 -4.44 22.31
N GLU A 45 -25.00 -5.15 22.77
CA GLU A 45 -26.12 -4.56 23.52
C GLU A 45 -25.64 -3.90 24.83
N ARG A 46 -24.67 -4.51 25.53
CA ARG A 46 -24.06 -3.91 26.73
C ARG A 46 -23.31 -2.63 26.39
N ILE A 47 -22.63 -2.56 25.25
CA ILE A 47 -21.97 -1.34 24.78
C ILE A 47 -22.99 -0.23 24.55
N GLU A 48 -24.15 -0.54 23.96
CA GLU A 48 -25.24 0.42 23.76
C GLU A 48 -25.84 0.93 25.08
N GLN A 49 -25.78 0.15 26.15
CA GLN A 49 -26.23 0.56 27.48
C GLN A 49 -25.23 1.45 28.24
N LEU A 50 -24.00 1.61 27.72
CA LEU A 50 -23.02 2.52 28.31
C LEU A 50 -23.42 3.99 28.12
N SER A 51 -22.84 4.85 28.96
CA SER A 51 -22.95 6.31 28.80
C SER A 51 -22.47 6.71 27.39
N PRO A 52 -23.04 7.78 26.78
CA PRO A 52 -22.77 8.14 25.40
C PRO A 52 -21.28 8.29 25.08
N ALA A 53 -20.49 8.90 25.97
CA ALA A 53 -19.04 9.05 25.77
C ALA A 53 -18.28 7.71 25.70
N HIS A 54 -18.59 6.76 26.59
CA HIS A 54 -17.96 5.44 26.60
C HIS A 54 -18.42 4.58 25.42
N ARG A 55 -19.69 4.72 25.01
CA ARG A 55 -20.25 4.04 23.83
C ARG A 55 -19.56 4.51 22.55
N ASP A 56 -19.42 5.83 22.37
CA ASP A 56 -18.72 6.40 21.22
C ASP A 56 -17.26 5.94 21.18
N LEU A 57 -16.60 5.89 22.34
CA LEU A 57 -15.24 5.38 22.45
C LEU A 57 -15.15 3.89 22.07
N ALA A 58 -16.05 3.06 22.59
CA ALA A 58 -16.10 1.63 22.26
C ALA A 58 -16.30 1.40 20.76
N HIS A 59 -17.25 2.10 20.14
CA HIS A 59 -17.48 2.02 18.69
C HIS A 59 -16.26 2.45 17.89
N ARG A 60 -15.56 3.52 18.30
CA ARG A 60 -14.32 3.94 17.63
C ARG A 60 -13.24 2.88 17.76
N VAL A 61 -13.02 2.32 18.93
CA VAL A 61 -12.01 1.26 19.17
C VAL A 61 -12.32 0.03 18.31
N LEU A 62 -13.55 -0.46 18.38
CA LEU A 62 -13.99 -1.62 17.60
C LEU A 62 -13.91 -1.34 16.10
N SER A 63 -14.24 -0.13 15.65
CA SER A 63 -14.10 0.26 14.24
C SER A 63 -12.66 0.13 13.75
N TRP A 64 -11.68 0.57 14.55
CA TRP A 64 -10.27 0.44 14.22
C TRP A 64 -9.82 -1.02 14.20
N ILE A 65 -10.20 -1.81 15.20
CA ILE A 65 -9.80 -3.23 15.28
C ILE A 65 -10.41 -4.04 14.12
N CYS A 66 -11.69 -3.84 13.84
CA CYS A 66 -12.42 -4.62 12.83
C CYS A 66 -12.12 -4.18 11.40
N CYS A 67 -11.76 -2.90 11.18
CA CYS A 67 -11.48 -2.39 9.84
C CYS A 67 -10.00 -2.30 9.52
N ALA A 68 -9.10 -2.43 10.50
CA ALA A 68 -7.67 -2.34 10.24
C ALA A 68 -7.17 -3.51 9.41
N ARG A 69 -6.21 -3.24 8.51
CA ARG A 69 -5.62 -4.26 7.63
C ARG A 69 -4.49 -5.06 8.28
N ARG A 70 -4.11 -4.68 9.49
CA ARG A 70 -3.17 -5.39 10.37
C ARG A 70 -3.56 -5.17 11.81
N GLU A 71 -3.08 -6.03 12.69
CA GLU A 71 -3.18 -5.77 14.13
C GLU A 71 -2.47 -4.46 14.47
N LEU A 72 -3.15 -3.62 15.25
CA LEU A 72 -2.63 -2.34 15.70
C LEU A 72 -2.15 -2.43 17.16
N GLY A 73 -1.05 -1.74 17.43
CA GLY A 73 -0.53 -1.55 18.78
C GLY A 73 -1.45 -0.67 19.62
N THR A 74 -1.38 -0.82 20.95
CA THR A 74 -2.12 0.04 21.89
C THR A 74 -1.85 1.52 21.65
N LYS A 75 -0.57 1.89 21.48
CA LYS A 75 -0.16 3.27 21.20
C LYS A 75 -0.69 3.81 19.87
N GLU A 76 -0.79 2.95 18.86
CA GLU A 76 -1.32 3.34 17.53
C GLU A 76 -2.79 3.71 17.63
N ILE A 77 -3.59 2.88 18.33
CA ILE A 77 -5.01 3.15 18.57
C ILE A 77 -5.18 4.39 19.46
N GLN A 78 -4.36 4.55 20.49
CA GLN A 78 -4.38 5.75 21.33
C GLN A 78 -4.13 7.03 20.52
N HIS A 79 -3.13 7.01 19.63
CA HIS A 79 -2.86 8.12 18.71
C HIS A 79 -4.02 8.38 17.75
N ALA A 80 -4.64 7.32 17.23
CA ALA A 80 -5.81 7.44 16.35
C ALA A 80 -7.02 8.06 17.05
N LEU A 81 -7.21 7.77 18.34
CA LEU A 81 -8.32 8.28 19.14
C LEU A 81 -8.05 9.68 19.72
N ALA A 82 -6.78 10.06 19.88
CA ALA A 82 -6.36 11.36 20.39
C ALA A 82 -6.52 12.51 19.37
N LEU A 83 -6.66 12.19 18.08
CA LEU A 83 -6.87 13.18 17.03
C LEU A 83 -8.32 13.67 16.98
N ARG A 84 -8.52 14.99 17.05
CA ARG A 84 -9.79 15.62 16.69
C ARG A 84 -9.73 16.16 15.27
N ASP A 85 -10.90 16.42 14.73
CA ASP A 85 -11.03 16.91 13.36
C ASP A 85 -10.44 18.32 13.22
N GLY A 86 -9.39 18.45 12.40
CA GLY A 86 -8.76 19.74 12.10
C GLY A 86 -7.61 20.13 13.03
N ASP A 87 -7.21 19.28 13.97
CA ASP A 87 -6.07 19.55 14.84
C ASP A 87 -4.75 19.55 14.05
N ALA A 88 -3.93 20.56 14.27
CA ALA A 88 -2.58 20.64 13.70
C ALA A 88 -1.54 19.84 14.51
N GLN A 89 -1.90 19.41 15.73
CA GLN A 89 -1.02 18.75 16.70
C GLN A 89 -1.73 17.60 17.41
N LEU A 90 -0.96 16.62 17.89
CA LEU A 90 -1.49 15.50 18.68
C LEU A 90 -1.70 15.92 20.14
N HIS A 91 -2.94 15.81 20.62
CA HIS A 91 -3.26 16.01 22.03
C HIS A 91 -2.92 14.76 22.86
N ARG A 92 -1.67 14.67 23.34
CA ARG A 92 -1.21 13.55 24.16
C ARG A 92 -1.94 13.43 25.50
N ASP A 93 -2.39 14.55 26.05
CA ASP A 93 -3.04 14.61 27.37
C ASP A 93 -4.48 14.10 27.36
N GLY A 94 -5.07 13.90 26.17
CA GLY A 94 -6.43 13.41 25.98
C GLY A 94 -6.53 11.95 25.55
N SER A 95 -5.40 11.22 25.45
CA SER A 95 -5.42 9.85 24.96
C SER A 95 -5.96 8.89 26.03
N PRO A 96 -7.01 8.10 25.75
CA PRO A 96 -7.56 7.14 26.72
C PRO A 96 -6.53 6.07 27.08
N GLU A 97 -6.45 5.72 28.35
CA GLU A 97 -5.57 4.66 28.84
C GLU A 97 -5.95 3.29 28.26
N ALA A 98 -4.97 2.41 28.06
CA ALA A 98 -5.19 1.09 27.46
C ALA A 98 -6.20 0.24 28.26
N GLU A 99 -6.23 0.39 29.59
CA GLU A 99 -7.20 -0.30 30.45
C GLU A 99 -8.63 0.15 30.17
N LEU A 100 -8.84 1.45 29.96
CA LEU A 100 -10.14 2.00 29.58
C LEU A 100 -10.57 1.45 28.22
N LEU A 101 -9.67 1.38 27.24
CA LEU A 101 -9.97 0.84 25.90
C LEU A 101 -10.48 -0.60 25.94
N VAL A 102 -9.88 -1.45 26.78
CA VAL A 102 -10.32 -2.85 26.96
C VAL A 102 -11.65 -2.92 27.71
N SER A 103 -11.78 -2.12 28.76
CA SER A 103 -12.97 -2.07 29.61
C SER A 103 -14.21 -1.67 28.81
N VAL A 104 -14.16 -0.58 28.03
CA VAL A 104 -15.33 -0.10 27.27
C VAL A 104 -15.81 -1.07 26.19
N CYS A 105 -14.96 -1.99 25.74
CA CYS A 105 -15.33 -2.98 24.73
C CYS A 105 -16.02 -4.22 25.31
N CYS A 106 -16.44 -4.20 26.58
CA CYS A 106 -17.26 -5.24 27.24
C CYS A 106 -16.75 -6.68 27.06
N GLY A 107 -15.42 -6.84 27.03
CA GLY A 107 -14.77 -8.15 26.89
C GLY A 107 -14.64 -8.66 25.47
N LEU A 108 -14.96 -7.88 24.43
CA LEU A 108 -14.72 -8.22 23.01
C LEU A 108 -13.26 -8.08 22.59
N VAL A 109 -12.48 -7.34 23.38
CA VAL A 109 -11.12 -6.94 23.06
C VAL A 109 -10.16 -7.39 24.16
N THR A 110 -8.96 -7.80 23.76
CA THR A 110 -7.85 -8.14 24.66
C THR A 110 -6.57 -7.48 24.18
N VAL A 111 -5.67 -7.19 25.12
CA VAL A 111 -4.31 -6.71 24.82
C VAL A 111 -3.36 -7.88 24.97
N ASN A 112 -2.55 -8.13 23.94
CA ASN A 112 -1.49 -9.11 24.02
C ASN A 112 -0.28 -8.50 24.74
N GLU A 113 0.14 -9.10 25.86
CA GLU A 113 1.24 -8.61 26.69
C GLU A 113 2.59 -8.59 25.95
N LYS A 114 2.82 -9.53 25.03
CA LYS A 114 4.10 -9.66 24.31
C LYS A 114 4.22 -8.67 23.15
N SER A 115 3.19 -8.57 22.33
CA SER A 115 3.19 -7.72 21.13
C SER A 115 2.65 -6.31 21.38
N ARG A 116 2.04 -6.07 22.55
CA ARG A 116 1.30 -4.84 22.87
C ARG A 116 0.25 -4.48 21.81
N THR A 117 -0.27 -5.49 21.09
CA THR A 117 -1.34 -5.32 20.09
C THR A 117 -2.70 -5.51 20.74
N ILE A 118 -3.66 -4.70 20.29
CA ILE A 118 -5.06 -4.84 20.66
C ILE A 118 -5.72 -5.75 19.62
N ARG A 119 -6.34 -6.85 20.08
CA ARG A 119 -7.01 -7.82 19.20
C ARG A 119 -8.35 -8.25 19.77
N LEU A 120 -9.22 -8.76 18.89
CA LEU A 120 -10.44 -9.44 19.31
C LEU A 120 -10.11 -10.69 20.12
N VAL A 121 -11.00 -11.07 21.04
CA VAL A 121 -10.73 -12.19 21.98
C VAL A 121 -10.62 -13.53 21.27
N HIS A 122 -11.30 -13.68 20.12
CA HIS A 122 -11.31 -14.92 19.36
C HIS A 122 -11.42 -14.67 17.86
N TYR A 123 -10.89 -15.57 17.04
CA TYR A 123 -10.91 -15.42 15.58
C TYR A 123 -12.35 -15.41 15.01
N THR A 124 -13.27 -16.15 15.62
CA THR A 124 -14.70 -16.15 15.21
C THR A 124 -15.38 -14.80 15.42
N ALA A 125 -14.87 -13.96 16.33
CA ALA A 125 -15.37 -12.59 16.48
C ALA A 125 -15.02 -11.74 15.25
N GLN A 126 -13.87 -12.01 14.61
CA GLN A 126 -13.50 -11.32 13.38
C GLN A 126 -14.47 -11.67 12.25
N ASP A 127 -14.75 -12.96 12.05
CA ASP A 127 -15.73 -13.41 11.04
C ASP A 127 -17.11 -12.80 11.28
N TYR A 128 -17.56 -12.74 12.54
CA TYR A 128 -18.83 -12.12 12.92
C TYR A 128 -18.88 -10.62 12.61
N PHE A 129 -17.85 -9.86 12.97
CA PHE A 129 -17.81 -8.42 12.68
C PHE A 129 -17.57 -8.12 11.20
N GLU A 130 -16.93 -9.00 10.45
CA GLU A 130 -16.80 -8.88 9.00
C GLU A 130 -18.16 -9.03 8.31
N GLN A 131 -18.98 -10.01 8.72
CA GLN A 131 -20.33 -10.21 8.18
C GLN A 131 -21.28 -9.07 8.55
N ASN A 132 -21.18 -8.55 9.77
CA ASN A 132 -22.08 -7.52 10.29
C ASN A 132 -21.50 -6.10 10.23
N ARG A 133 -20.38 -5.89 9.52
CA ARG A 133 -19.64 -4.61 9.53
C ARG A 133 -20.49 -3.41 9.12
N LYS A 134 -21.33 -3.58 8.10
CA LYS A 134 -22.19 -2.50 7.59
C LYS A 134 -23.29 -2.10 8.57
N VAL A 135 -23.72 -3.03 9.43
CA VAL A 135 -24.76 -2.80 10.44
C VAL A 135 -24.18 -2.05 11.62
N PHE A 136 -23.07 -2.54 12.17
CA PHE A 136 -22.47 -1.94 13.36
C PHE A 136 -21.63 -0.69 13.05
N PHE A 137 -20.97 -0.66 11.89
CA PHE A 137 -19.96 0.35 11.58
C PHE A 137 -20.11 0.94 10.16
N PRO A 138 -21.27 1.54 9.82
CA PRO A 138 -21.52 2.06 8.47
C PRO A 138 -20.54 3.17 8.03
N HIS A 139 -19.98 3.92 8.99
CA HIS A 139 -19.08 5.06 8.73
C HIS A 139 -17.64 4.84 9.19
N ALA A 140 -17.26 3.61 9.56
CA ALA A 140 -15.92 3.34 10.09
C ALA A 140 -14.80 3.70 9.12
N HIS A 141 -14.90 3.24 7.88
CA HIS A 141 -13.88 3.56 6.86
C HIS A 141 -13.77 5.06 6.61
N ALA A 142 -14.88 5.81 6.67
CA ALA A 142 -14.89 7.26 6.53
C ALA A 142 -14.14 7.95 7.67
N HIS A 143 -14.42 7.53 8.91
CA HIS A 143 -13.75 8.07 10.09
C HIS A 143 -12.25 7.75 10.09
N ILE A 144 -11.89 6.48 9.83
CA ILE A 144 -10.49 6.04 9.78
C ILE A 144 -9.72 6.77 8.69
N ALA A 145 -10.28 6.91 7.49
CA ALA A 145 -9.65 7.66 6.40
C ALA A 145 -9.35 9.10 6.80
N LYS A 146 -10.33 9.78 7.41
CA LYS A 146 -10.17 11.15 7.89
C LYS A 146 -9.09 11.26 8.96
N GLN A 147 -9.07 10.33 9.92
CA GLN A 147 -8.06 10.31 10.97
C GLN A 147 -6.67 10.04 10.43
N CYS A 148 -6.51 9.11 9.47
CA CYS A 148 -5.23 8.89 8.81
C CYS A 148 -4.77 10.15 8.06
N ILE A 149 -5.65 10.80 7.30
CA ILE A 149 -5.33 12.04 6.57
C ILE A 149 -4.92 13.17 7.54
N ASN A 150 -5.65 13.34 8.64
CA ASN A 150 -5.33 14.33 9.67
C ASN A 150 -3.97 14.02 10.32
N TYR A 151 -3.72 12.76 10.65
CA TYR A 151 -2.44 12.32 11.22
C TYR A 151 -1.28 12.65 10.29
N ILE A 152 -1.41 12.34 9.00
CA ILE A 152 -0.37 12.63 8.00
C ILE A 152 -0.19 14.14 7.80
N SER A 153 -1.24 14.94 8.03
CA SER A 153 -1.25 16.38 7.82
C SER A 153 -0.75 17.20 9.02
N LEU A 154 -0.30 16.55 10.11
CA LEU A 154 0.23 17.22 11.29
C LEU A 154 1.40 18.14 10.95
N SER A 155 1.51 19.29 11.65
CA SER A 155 2.51 20.31 11.34
C SER A 155 3.96 19.82 11.51
N VAL A 156 4.16 18.79 12.33
CA VAL A 156 5.46 18.14 12.57
C VAL A 156 6.04 17.55 11.28
N PHE A 157 5.18 17.14 10.35
CA PHE A 157 5.62 16.53 9.10
C PHE A 157 6.03 17.56 8.03
N GLY A 158 5.92 18.86 8.29
CA GLY A 158 6.39 19.92 7.38
C GLY A 158 5.74 19.88 5.99
N HIS A 159 6.23 20.73 5.09
CA HIS A 159 5.78 20.77 3.69
C HIS A 159 6.61 19.88 2.75
N GLU A 160 7.87 19.60 3.12
CA GLU A 160 8.79 18.77 2.35
C GLU A 160 9.38 17.67 3.24
N VAL A 161 8.88 16.45 3.09
CA VAL A 161 9.44 15.31 3.84
C VAL A 161 10.54 14.68 3.01
N SER A 162 11.79 14.89 3.42
CA SER A 162 12.92 14.20 2.81
C SER A 162 12.84 12.67 3.07
N PRO A 163 13.38 11.82 2.18
CA PRO A 163 13.44 10.37 2.41
C PRO A 163 14.06 10.01 3.77
N SER A 164 15.11 10.73 4.17
CA SER A 164 15.79 10.54 5.45
C SER A 164 14.92 10.94 6.65
N LEU A 165 14.13 12.01 6.54
CA LEU A 165 13.16 12.39 7.57
C LEU A 165 12.03 11.36 7.69
N ARG A 166 11.54 10.80 6.55
CA ARG A 166 10.55 9.70 6.56
C ARG A 166 11.06 8.46 7.30
N HIS A 167 12.30 8.07 7.02
CA HIS A 167 12.91 6.91 7.67
C HIS A 167 13.02 7.12 9.19
N ARG A 168 13.46 8.31 9.63
CA ARG A 168 13.52 8.67 11.05
C ARG A 168 12.15 8.68 11.71
N ILE A 169 11.11 9.19 11.04
CA ILE A 169 9.73 9.20 11.58
C ILE A 169 9.20 7.77 11.72
N ARG A 170 9.41 6.91 10.72
CA ARG A 170 8.97 5.50 10.75
C ARG A 170 9.58 4.74 11.92
N LEU A 171 10.86 5.01 12.21
CA LEU A 171 11.58 4.38 13.31
C LEU A 171 11.34 5.08 14.66
N SER A 172 10.68 6.24 14.68
CA SER A 172 10.48 7.00 15.90
C SER A 172 9.32 6.42 16.73
N PRO A 173 9.54 6.14 18.03
CA PRO A 173 8.48 5.70 18.93
C PRO A 173 7.44 6.80 19.22
N GLU A 174 7.71 8.05 18.79
CA GLU A 174 6.83 9.20 19.00
C GLU A 174 5.62 9.23 18.06
N TYR A 175 5.69 8.59 16.89
CA TYR A 175 4.62 8.63 15.88
C TYR A 175 4.24 7.23 15.36
N PRO A 176 3.81 6.30 16.23
CA PRO A 176 3.62 4.89 15.88
C PRO A 176 2.56 4.67 14.79
N LEU A 177 1.53 5.51 14.69
CA LEU A 177 0.46 5.37 13.69
C LEU A 177 0.89 5.79 12.27
N TYR A 178 2.02 6.46 12.11
CA TYR A 178 2.41 7.09 10.84
C TYR A 178 2.45 6.11 9.67
N GLU A 179 3.12 4.96 9.85
CA GLU A 179 3.25 3.95 8.79
C GLU A 179 1.90 3.38 8.38
N TYR A 180 1.03 3.09 9.36
CA TYR A 180 -0.32 2.61 9.07
C TYR A 180 -1.11 3.65 8.29
N ALA A 181 -1.12 4.90 8.76
CA ALA A 181 -1.86 5.99 8.16
C ALA A 181 -1.40 6.21 6.72
N ALA A 182 -0.10 6.34 6.48
CA ALA A 182 0.48 6.61 5.16
C ALA A 182 0.13 5.52 4.12
N LEU A 183 0.13 4.25 4.52
CA LEU A 183 -0.10 3.15 3.59
C LEU A 183 -1.60 2.87 3.34
N ASN A 184 -2.46 3.08 4.34
CA ASN A 184 -3.84 2.57 4.33
C ASN A 184 -4.93 3.64 4.19
N TRP A 185 -4.61 4.94 4.32
CA TRP A 185 -5.63 6.00 4.23
C TRP A 185 -6.45 5.92 2.93
N GLY A 186 -5.80 5.68 1.79
CA GLY A 186 -6.47 5.66 0.48
C GLY A 186 -7.39 4.45 0.29
N ILE A 187 -7.07 3.32 0.93
CA ILE A 187 -7.93 2.13 0.92
C ILE A 187 -9.19 2.38 1.75
N HIS A 188 -9.02 2.98 2.93
CA HIS A 188 -10.16 3.39 3.76
C HIS A 188 -11.01 4.45 3.07
N ALA A 189 -10.38 5.42 2.40
CA ALA A 189 -11.08 6.42 1.62
C ALA A 189 -11.92 5.76 0.53
N ARG A 190 -11.37 4.84 -0.26
CA ARG A 190 -12.12 4.11 -1.29
C ARG A 190 -13.33 3.37 -0.72
N ASN A 191 -13.15 2.64 0.38
CA ASN A 191 -14.25 1.87 0.99
C ASN A 191 -15.31 2.76 1.66
N ALA A 192 -15.00 4.04 1.90
CA ALA A 192 -15.91 5.01 2.48
C ALA A 192 -16.74 5.77 1.43
N LEU A 193 -16.33 5.75 0.16
CA LEU A 193 -16.99 6.48 -0.91
C LEU A 193 -18.26 5.76 -1.39
N PRO A 194 -19.31 6.50 -1.77
CA PRO A 194 -19.38 7.96 -1.88
C PRO A 194 -19.72 8.63 -0.53
N SER A 195 -18.88 9.56 -0.09
CA SER A 195 -19.09 10.31 1.14
C SER A 195 -18.48 11.70 1.02
N ASN A 196 -19.35 12.71 0.88
CA ASN A 196 -18.98 14.11 0.65
C ASN A 196 -17.91 14.65 1.62
N HIS A 197 -17.89 14.17 2.87
CA HIS A 197 -16.94 14.63 3.88
C HIS A 197 -15.53 14.07 3.65
N VAL A 198 -15.43 12.80 3.26
CA VAL A 198 -14.14 12.14 2.96
C VAL A 198 -13.59 12.66 1.65
N GLU A 199 -14.45 12.88 0.65
CA GLU A 199 -14.07 13.43 -0.65
C GLU A 199 -13.39 14.78 -0.53
N LYS A 200 -14.02 15.72 0.19
CA LYS A 200 -13.43 17.06 0.41
C LYS A 200 -12.12 17.00 1.18
N ALA A 201 -12.03 16.16 2.20
CA ALA A 201 -10.80 16.00 2.99
C ALA A 201 -9.68 15.39 2.15
N ALA A 202 -9.96 14.32 1.40
CA ALA A 202 -9.01 13.66 0.52
C ALA A 202 -8.59 14.56 -0.64
N LEU A 203 -9.51 15.32 -1.26
CA LEU A 203 -9.18 16.27 -2.31
C LEU A 203 -8.27 17.37 -1.79
N LYS A 204 -8.63 18.02 -0.67
CA LYS A 204 -7.79 19.04 -0.04
C LYS A 204 -6.40 18.50 0.29
N PHE A 205 -6.34 17.29 0.84
CA PHE A 205 -5.10 16.60 1.13
C PHE A 205 -4.28 16.46 -0.16
N LEU A 206 -4.83 15.82 -1.20
CA LEU A 206 -4.17 15.53 -2.49
C LEU A 206 -3.73 16.78 -3.26
N SER A 207 -4.51 17.86 -3.22
CA SER A 207 -4.20 19.13 -3.88
C SER A 207 -3.09 19.93 -3.20
N GLN A 208 -2.86 19.75 -1.89
CA GLN A 208 -1.91 20.56 -1.12
C GLN A 208 -0.44 20.19 -1.34
N GLY A 209 -0.13 19.19 -2.16
CA GLY A 209 1.26 18.87 -2.52
C GLY A 209 2.13 18.37 -1.36
N LYS A 210 1.59 18.26 -0.13
CA LYS A 210 2.22 17.60 1.04
C LYS A 210 2.52 16.10 0.80
N MET A 211 2.26 15.61 -0.41
CA MET A 211 2.19 14.22 -0.87
C MET A 211 3.51 13.57 -1.22
N ALA A 212 4.62 14.03 -0.62
CA ALA A 212 5.85 13.25 -0.69
C ALA A 212 5.76 11.94 0.14
N LEU A 213 4.59 11.49 0.58
CA LEU A 213 4.52 10.49 1.65
C LEU A 213 4.34 9.05 1.17
N ALA A 214 5.51 8.41 1.07
CA ALA A 214 5.88 7.06 1.54
C ALA A 214 4.98 5.90 1.06
N ALA A 215 5.49 4.91 0.33
CA ALA A 215 6.75 4.24 0.60
C ALA A 215 7.31 3.58 -0.67
N ALA A 216 8.62 3.60 -0.83
CA ALA A 216 9.29 2.64 -1.70
C ALA A 216 10.74 2.47 -1.24
N GLU A 217 10.95 1.81 -0.10
CA GLU A 217 12.19 1.05 0.18
C GLU A 217 11.89 -0.20 1.01
N VAL A 218 10.76 -0.86 0.75
CA VAL A 218 10.67 -2.30 1.01
C VAL A 218 10.11 -2.91 -0.25
N GLN A 219 10.99 -3.27 -1.19
CA GLN A 219 10.75 -4.53 -1.87
C GLN A 219 10.80 -5.58 -0.75
N PRO A 220 9.70 -6.29 -0.44
CA PRO A 220 9.86 -7.47 0.36
C PRO A 220 10.51 -8.50 -0.56
N HIS A 221 11.83 -8.66 -0.48
CA HIS A 221 12.45 -9.98 -0.64
C HIS A 221 12.07 -10.84 0.59
N MET A 222 10.77 -10.93 0.91
CA MET A 222 10.24 -11.86 1.90
C MET A 222 9.42 -12.90 1.15
N PRO A 223 9.80 -14.19 1.20
CA PRO A 223 8.99 -15.24 0.63
C PRO A 223 7.67 -15.35 1.42
N PRO A 224 6.56 -15.70 0.75
CA PRO A 224 5.25 -15.80 1.37
C PRO A 224 5.27 -16.82 2.52
N ILE A 225 4.93 -16.40 3.73
CA ILE A 225 4.71 -17.30 4.86
C ILE A 225 3.31 -17.90 4.70
N TRP A 226 3.27 -19.15 4.28
CA TRP A 226 2.06 -19.96 4.17
C TRP A 226 1.34 -20.09 5.52
N ARG A 227 0.09 -19.63 5.61
CA ARG A 227 -0.88 -20.20 6.56
C ARG A 227 -2.18 -20.52 5.84
N ARG A 228 -2.47 -21.83 5.77
CA ARG A 228 -3.74 -22.48 5.40
C ARG A 228 -4.74 -21.65 4.58
N GLY A 229 -4.61 -21.75 3.27
CA GLY A 229 -5.73 -22.09 2.41
C GLY A 229 -6.67 -20.96 1.94
N ARG A 230 -6.53 -19.73 2.41
CA ARG A 230 -7.12 -18.55 1.76
C ARG A 230 -6.21 -17.33 1.98
N GLU A 231 -6.10 -16.55 0.91
CA GLU A 231 -5.61 -15.17 0.81
C GLU A 231 -4.15 -14.90 0.47
N TRP A 232 -4.04 -14.22 -0.66
CA TRP A 232 -2.93 -13.44 -1.15
C TRP A 232 -2.42 -12.45 -0.12
N SER A 233 -1.12 -12.19 -0.18
CA SER A 233 -0.40 -11.12 0.52
C SER A 233 -1.23 -9.83 0.61
N TRP A 234 -1.77 -9.53 1.78
CA TRP A 234 -2.52 -8.30 2.04
C TRP A 234 -1.66 -7.02 1.94
N VAL A 235 -0.36 -7.12 1.66
CA VAL A 235 0.49 -5.95 1.43
C VAL A 235 0.51 -5.63 -0.05
N ARG A 236 -0.43 -4.79 -0.48
CA ARG A 236 -0.27 -4.06 -1.74
C ARG A 236 1.08 -3.32 -1.69
N PRO A 237 1.98 -3.50 -2.67
CA PRO A 237 3.26 -2.82 -2.68
C PRO A 237 3.00 -1.32 -2.69
N ALA A 238 3.64 -0.59 -1.79
CA ALA A 238 3.41 0.84 -1.61
C ALA A 238 3.58 1.63 -2.92
N PRO A 239 2.87 2.77 -3.08
CA PRO A 239 2.86 3.49 -4.34
C PRO A 239 4.28 3.94 -4.74
N PRO A 240 4.64 3.89 -6.04
CA PRO A 240 5.94 4.35 -6.50
C PRO A 240 6.27 5.78 -6.03
N SER A 241 7.52 5.98 -5.58
CA SER A 241 8.08 7.23 -5.00
C SER A 241 8.06 8.41 -6.00
N PRO A 242 8.39 9.65 -5.60
CA PRO A 242 7.39 10.67 -5.31
C PRO A 242 6.34 10.82 -6.44
N ALA A 243 5.07 10.78 -6.02
CA ALA A 243 3.90 10.85 -6.87
C ALA A 243 3.03 12.08 -6.48
N ASN A 244 2.34 12.69 -7.44
CA ASN A 244 1.41 13.79 -7.16
C ASN A 244 0.06 13.25 -6.64
N GLY A 245 -0.85 14.17 -6.29
CA GLY A 245 -2.18 13.79 -5.81
C GLY A 245 -2.99 12.94 -6.82
N LEU A 246 -2.84 13.22 -8.13
CA LEU A 246 -3.51 12.47 -9.19
C LEU A 246 -3.03 11.01 -9.27
N HIS A 247 -1.73 10.78 -9.18
CA HIS A 247 -1.14 9.43 -9.19
C HIS A 247 -1.63 8.60 -8.00
N LEU A 248 -1.69 9.18 -6.79
CA LEU A 248 -2.19 8.48 -5.61
C LEU A 248 -3.68 8.19 -5.70
N ALA A 249 -4.49 9.14 -6.18
CA ALA A 249 -5.91 8.91 -6.42
C ALA A 249 -6.14 7.74 -7.38
N ALA A 250 -5.36 7.68 -8.46
CA ALA A 250 -5.41 6.59 -9.43
C ALA A 250 -5.00 5.25 -8.82
N TYR A 251 -3.92 5.21 -8.05
CA TYR A 251 -3.40 4.02 -7.38
C TYR A 251 -4.39 3.39 -6.39
N TYR A 252 -5.08 4.22 -5.60
CA TYR A 252 -6.06 3.75 -4.63
C TYR A 252 -7.46 3.52 -5.22
N GLY A 253 -7.71 4.01 -6.44
CA GLY A 253 -8.99 3.88 -7.13
C GLY A 253 -10.04 4.87 -6.64
N LEU A 254 -9.62 6.10 -6.33
CA LEU A 254 -10.50 7.20 -5.91
C LEU A 254 -11.11 7.88 -7.15
N SER A 255 -11.95 7.14 -7.87
CA SER A 255 -12.54 7.56 -9.16
C SER A 255 -13.27 8.91 -9.11
N CYS A 256 -13.93 9.23 -8.00
CA CYS A 256 -14.67 10.48 -7.83
C CYS A 256 -13.76 11.73 -7.78
N LEU A 257 -12.48 11.58 -7.40
CA LEU A 257 -11.55 12.70 -7.27
C LEU A 257 -10.75 12.94 -8.55
N LEU A 258 -10.75 11.98 -9.48
CA LEU A 258 -9.97 12.07 -10.71
C LEU A 258 -10.31 13.28 -11.56
N PRO A 259 -11.60 13.65 -11.82
CA PRO A 259 -11.90 14.79 -12.68
C PRO A 259 -11.31 16.11 -12.17
N ASP A 260 -11.34 16.34 -10.86
CA ASP A 260 -10.80 17.56 -10.25
C ASP A 260 -9.26 17.56 -10.25
N LEU A 261 -8.64 16.42 -9.94
CA LEU A 261 -7.18 16.27 -9.91
C LEU A 261 -6.58 16.28 -11.32
N THR A 262 -7.27 15.74 -12.31
CA THR A 262 -6.83 15.78 -13.73
C THR A 262 -6.79 17.21 -14.25
N LYS A 263 -7.76 18.05 -13.88
CA LYS A 263 -7.73 19.49 -14.21
C LYS A 263 -6.56 20.23 -13.54
N GLN A 264 -6.19 19.82 -12.33
CA GLN A 264 -5.09 20.45 -11.58
C GLN A 264 -3.70 20.05 -12.08
N TYR A 265 -3.47 18.75 -12.31
CA TYR A 265 -2.14 18.21 -12.63
C TYR A 265 -1.93 17.85 -14.11
N GLY A 266 -3.01 17.70 -14.88
CA GLY A 266 -2.96 17.18 -16.25
C GLY A 266 -2.92 15.65 -16.30
N ILE A 267 -3.61 15.06 -17.27
CA ILE A 267 -3.79 13.60 -17.40
C ILE A 267 -2.46 12.86 -17.63
N ASN A 268 -1.53 13.48 -18.35
CA ASN A 268 -0.22 12.92 -18.72
C ASN A 268 0.92 13.36 -17.78
N SER A 269 0.59 13.90 -16.61
CA SER A 269 1.59 14.20 -15.56
C SER A 269 2.45 12.96 -15.25
N LYS A 270 3.74 13.19 -15.03
CA LYS A 270 4.72 12.13 -14.74
C LYS A 270 5.22 12.22 -13.30
N SER A 271 5.39 11.08 -12.63
CA SER A 271 6.12 10.97 -11.37
C SER A 271 7.63 11.15 -11.61
N ALA A 272 8.46 11.16 -10.56
CA ALA A 272 9.92 11.23 -10.77
C ALA A 272 10.51 10.01 -11.48
N GLN A 273 9.80 8.87 -11.54
CA GLN A 273 10.19 7.72 -12.38
C GLN A 273 9.49 7.74 -13.75
N GLY A 274 8.86 8.83 -14.14
CA GLY A 274 8.17 8.93 -15.43
C GLY A 274 6.82 8.22 -15.51
N LEU A 275 6.25 7.79 -14.37
CA LEU A 275 4.99 7.04 -14.34
C LEU A 275 3.78 7.99 -14.38
N THR A 276 2.76 7.65 -15.17
CA THR A 276 1.51 8.43 -15.31
C THR A 276 0.41 7.97 -14.36
N ALA A 277 -0.64 8.78 -14.19
CA ALA A 277 -1.82 8.38 -13.40
C ALA A 277 -2.43 7.03 -13.85
N LEU A 278 -2.52 6.83 -15.16
CA LEU A 278 -3.01 5.57 -15.75
C LEU A 278 -2.12 4.39 -15.33
N ARG A 279 -0.79 4.57 -15.33
CA ARG A 279 0.17 3.57 -14.89
C ARG A 279 -0.03 3.16 -13.43
N PHE A 280 -0.32 4.12 -12.55
CA PHE A 280 -0.66 3.87 -11.15
C PHE A 280 -2.02 3.15 -10.98
N ALA A 281 -3.03 3.48 -11.80
CA ALA A 281 -4.31 2.77 -11.78
C ALA A 281 -4.17 1.29 -12.19
N VAL A 282 -3.28 0.99 -13.14
CA VAL A 282 -2.95 -0.38 -13.54
C VAL A 282 -2.21 -1.13 -12.43
N ASP A 283 -1.21 -0.52 -11.77
CA ASP A 283 -0.57 -1.13 -10.59
C ASP A 283 -1.57 -1.33 -9.44
N GLY A 284 -2.56 -0.45 -9.35
CA GLY A 284 -3.70 -0.57 -8.46
C GLY A 284 -4.75 -1.58 -8.93
N GLY A 285 -4.65 -2.21 -10.11
CA GLY A 285 -5.66 -3.14 -10.61
C GLY A 285 -7.09 -2.56 -10.63
N HIS A 286 -7.24 -1.24 -10.80
CA HIS A 286 -8.52 -0.57 -10.68
C HIS A 286 -9.15 -0.34 -12.05
N THR A 287 -9.78 -1.39 -12.60
CA THR A 287 -10.38 -1.39 -13.95
C THR A 287 -11.33 -0.21 -14.19
N ALA A 288 -12.21 0.13 -13.23
CA ALA A 288 -13.11 1.28 -13.36
C ALA A 288 -12.37 2.64 -13.39
N THR A 289 -11.27 2.74 -12.65
CA THR A 289 -10.40 3.93 -12.64
C THR A 289 -9.62 4.03 -13.96
N VAL A 290 -9.14 2.91 -14.49
CA VAL A 290 -8.50 2.82 -15.81
C VAL A 290 -9.47 3.28 -16.89
N GLU A 291 -10.70 2.77 -16.89
CA GLU A 291 -11.73 3.17 -17.85
C GLU A 291 -12.03 4.67 -17.80
N LEU A 292 -12.15 5.25 -16.59
CA LEU A 292 -12.37 6.68 -16.43
C LEU A 292 -11.20 7.53 -16.95
N LEU A 293 -9.96 7.12 -16.67
CA LEU A 293 -8.78 7.83 -17.17
C LEU A 293 -8.66 7.73 -18.69
N LEU A 294 -9.05 6.60 -19.30
CA LEU A 294 -9.02 6.41 -20.75
C LEU A 294 -10.02 7.29 -21.50
N ARG A 295 -11.15 7.66 -20.88
CA ARG A 295 -12.13 8.58 -21.49
C ARG A 295 -11.59 9.99 -21.72
N GLU A 296 -10.52 10.36 -21.03
CA GLU A 296 -9.82 11.64 -21.18
C GLU A 296 -8.68 11.57 -22.22
N ASP A 297 -8.62 10.50 -23.02
CA ASP A 297 -7.64 10.25 -24.09
C ASP A 297 -6.16 10.46 -23.66
N PRO A 298 -5.68 9.71 -22.66
CA PRO A 298 -4.31 9.82 -22.16
C PRO A 298 -3.30 9.26 -23.18
N ASP A 299 -2.06 9.77 -23.14
CA ASP A 299 -0.98 9.22 -23.96
C ASP A 299 -0.51 7.87 -23.40
N LEU A 300 -0.86 6.78 -24.11
CA LEU A 300 -0.53 5.41 -23.73
C LEU A 300 0.92 5.02 -24.03
N ASN A 301 1.64 5.84 -24.81
CA ASN A 301 2.99 5.56 -25.29
C ASN A 301 4.06 6.13 -24.35
N ILE A 302 3.65 6.82 -23.29
CA ILE A 302 4.57 7.32 -22.26
C ILE A 302 5.35 6.15 -21.63
N GLN A 303 6.67 6.25 -21.73
CA GLN A 303 7.62 5.33 -21.11
C GLN A 303 8.11 5.86 -19.75
N ASP A 304 8.19 4.95 -18.77
CA ASP A 304 8.80 5.20 -17.46
C ASP A 304 10.34 5.23 -17.54
N SER A 305 11.02 5.43 -16.42
CA SER A 305 12.49 5.47 -16.35
C SER A 305 13.20 4.18 -16.76
N LYS A 306 12.46 3.08 -16.93
CA LYS A 306 12.94 1.80 -17.45
C LYS A 306 12.52 1.56 -18.90
N GLY A 307 11.92 2.55 -19.56
CA GLY A 307 11.38 2.41 -20.91
C GLY A 307 10.01 1.70 -20.97
N ARG A 308 9.35 1.44 -19.83
CA ARG A 308 8.13 0.62 -19.83
C ARG A 308 6.88 1.46 -20.06
N THR A 309 6.01 0.99 -20.95
CA THR A 309 4.68 1.56 -21.19
C THR A 309 3.65 1.00 -20.22
N VAL A 310 2.46 1.61 -20.19
CA VAL A 310 1.33 1.10 -19.39
C VAL A 310 0.86 -0.28 -19.86
N LEU A 311 0.90 -0.53 -21.17
CA LEU A 311 0.53 -1.81 -21.75
C LEU A 311 1.50 -2.92 -21.35
N MET A 312 2.81 -2.66 -21.37
CA MET A 312 3.81 -3.63 -20.91
C MET A 312 3.56 -4.09 -19.48
N ARG A 313 3.13 -3.17 -18.61
CA ARG A 313 2.74 -3.57 -17.26
C ARG A 313 1.48 -4.41 -17.24
N ALA A 314 0.41 -3.96 -17.89
CA ALA A 314 -0.86 -4.68 -17.86
C ALA A 314 -0.69 -6.14 -18.35
N ALA A 315 0.20 -6.34 -19.33
CA ALA A 315 0.62 -7.65 -19.83
C ALA A 315 1.47 -8.43 -18.81
N GLU A 316 2.42 -7.80 -18.12
CA GLU A 316 3.24 -8.40 -17.05
C GLU A 316 2.40 -8.88 -15.85
N GLU A 317 1.37 -8.11 -15.48
CA GLU A 317 0.43 -8.41 -14.38
C GLU A 317 -0.67 -9.42 -14.77
N GLY A 318 -0.78 -9.80 -16.04
CA GLY A 318 -1.75 -10.81 -16.49
C GLY A 318 -3.21 -10.35 -16.43
N SER A 319 -3.46 -9.04 -16.44
CA SER A 319 -4.82 -8.47 -16.33
C SER A 319 -5.49 -8.30 -17.69
N LEU A 320 -6.10 -9.36 -18.24
CA LEU A 320 -6.76 -9.34 -19.55
C LEU A 320 -7.79 -8.22 -19.70
N ALA A 321 -8.59 -7.96 -18.65
CA ALA A 321 -9.59 -6.89 -18.67
C ALA A 321 -8.95 -5.50 -18.90
N ILE A 322 -7.84 -5.21 -18.22
CA ILE A 322 -7.12 -3.94 -18.37
C ILE A 322 -6.46 -3.87 -19.75
N VAL A 323 -5.83 -4.97 -20.21
CA VAL A 323 -5.24 -5.02 -21.56
C VAL A 323 -6.31 -4.75 -22.62
N THR A 324 -7.49 -5.35 -22.50
CA THR A 324 -8.62 -5.14 -23.42
C THR A 324 -9.06 -3.68 -23.45
N LEU A 325 -9.17 -3.03 -22.30
CA LEU A 325 -9.49 -1.59 -22.23
C LEU A 325 -8.43 -0.72 -22.88
N LEU A 326 -7.15 -1.03 -22.65
CA LEU A 326 -6.04 -0.32 -23.29
C LEU A 326 -6.09 -0.50 -24.81
N MET A 327 -6.33 -1.71 -25.32
CA MET A 327 -6.42 -2.00 -26.76
C MET A 327 -7.51 -1.19 -27.47
N GLY A 328 -8.62 -0.88 -26.79
CA GLY A 328 -9.67 -0.02 -27.33
C GLY A 328 -9.20 1.38 -27.71
N ASN A 329 -8.06 1.83 -27.17
CA ASN A 329 -7.46 3.14 -27.39
C ASN A 329 -6.15 3.07 -28.20
N GLN A 330 -5.95 1.97 -28.95
CA GLN A 330 -4.87 1.80 -29.95
C GLN A 330 -3.45 2.18 -29.47
N PRO A 331 -2.94 1.59 -28.36
CA PRO A 331 -1.58 1.82 -27.90
C PRO A 331 -0.56 1.29 -28.91
N ASN A 332 0.65 1.86 -28.93
CA ASN A 332 1.74 1.30 -29.72
C ASN A 332 2.25 -0.01 -29.08
N LEU A 333 2.12 -1.12 -29.84
CA LEU A 333 2.45 -2.47 -29.40
C LEU A 333 3.96 -2.79 -29.48
N ASP A 334 4.69 -2.05 -30.31
CA ASP A 334 6.07 -2.33 -30.70
C ASP A 334 7.10 -1.55 -29.89
N LEU A 335 6.65 -0.67 -28.99
CA LEU A 335 7.53 0.00 -28.03
C LEU A 335 8.28 -1.04 -27.19
N LYS A 336 9.50 -0.68 -26.81
CA LYS A 336 10.42 -1.56 -26.07
C LYS A 336 10.91 -0.87 -24.83
N ASP A 337 10.97 -1.63 -23.74
CA ASP A 337 11.68 -1.17 -22.54
C ASP A 337 13.20 -1.19 -22.73
N HIS A 338 13.96 -0.74 -21.74
CA HIS A 338 15.43 -0.72 -21.81
C HIS A 338 16.05 -2.14 -21.90
N GLY A 339 15.29 -3.20 -21.57
CA GLY A 339 15.67 -4.59 -21.80
C GLY A 339 15.32 -5.09 -23.22
N GLY A 340 14.76 -4.23 -24.06
CA GLY A 340 14.29 -4.58 -25.40
C GLY A 340 12.96 -5.33 -25.40
N GLU A 341 12.22 -5.36 -24.29
CA GLU A 341 11.00 -6.17 -24.17
C GLU A 341 9.74 -5.37 -24.54
N THR A 342 8.89 -5.98 -25.36
CA THR A 342 7.55 -5.50 -25.72
C THR A 342 6.51 -6.07 -24.75
N ALA A 343 5.27 -5.57 -24.83
CA ALA A 343 4.17 -6.09 -24.01
C ALA A 343 3.91 -7.59 -24.23
N LEU A 344 4.03 -8.07 -25.48
CA LEU A 344 3.87 -9.48 -25.81
C LEU A 344 4.91 -10.34 -25.09
N LEU A 345 6.16 -9.92 -25.09
CA LEU A 345 7.25 -10.65 -24.43
C LEU A 345 7.08 -10.68 -22.91
N LYS A 346 6.58 -9.61 -22.30
CA LYS A 346 6.23 -9.59 -20.87
C LYS A 346 5.18 -10.64 -20.53
N ALA A 347 4.10 -10.74 -21.33
CA ALA A 347 3.08 -11.76 -21.13
C ALA A 347 3.61 -13.19 -21.34
N MET A 348 4.40 -13.42 -22.40
CA MET A 348 4.99 -14.74 -22.68
C MET A 348 5.92 -15.22 -21.57
N LYS A 349 6.78 -14.34 -21.03
CA LYS A 349 7.68 -14.67 -19.91
C LYS A 349 6.93 -15.06 -18.64
N ARG A 350 5.68 -14.60 -18.50
CA ARG A 350 4.81 -14.85 -17.35
C ARG A 350 3.78 -15.96 -17.60
N SER A 351 3.72 -16.53 -18.81
CA SER A 351 2.74 -17.56 -19.19
C SER A 351 2.71 -18.81 -18.29
N GLY A 352 3.83 -19.16 -17.65
CA GLY A 352 3.92 -20.25 -16.67
C GLY A 352 3.53 -19.87 -15.24
N ALA A 353 3.17 -18.62 -14.97
CA ALA A 353 2.77 -18.18 -13.65
C ALA A 353 1.34 -18.67 -13.33
N PRO A 354 1.05 -19.09 -12.09
CA PRO A 354 -0.27 -19.60 -11.70
C PRO A 354 -1.36 -18.52 -11.65
N GLU A 355 -1.01 -17.25 -11.85
CA GLU A 355 -1.87 -16.08 -11.61
C GLU A 355 -1.87 -15.17 -12.85
N GLY A 356 -3.05 -14.94 -13.44
CA GLY A 356 -3.24 -14.05 -14.60
C GLY A 356 -3.63 -14.80 -15.87
N ASP A 357 -4.37 -14.13 -16.75
CA ASP A 357 -4.81 -14.69 -18.04
C ASP A 357 -3.83 -14.31 -19.16
N TYR A 358 -2.62 -14.87 -19.08
CA TYR A 358 -1.58 -14.58 -20.06
C TYR A 358 -1.90 -15.16 -21.43
N GLN A 359 -2.57 -16.31 -21.49
CA GLN A 359 -2.94 -16.94 -22.76
C GLN A 359 -3.90 -16.04 -23.53
N GLY A 360 -4.96 -15.55 -22.87
CA GLY A 360 -5.89 -14.60 -23.49
C GLY A 360 -5.21 -13.27 -23.88
N ILE A 361 -4.24 -12.80 -23.08
CA ILE A 361 -3.46 -11.59 -23.43
C ILE A 361 -2.60 -11.80 -24.66
N ILE A 362 -1.91 -12.94 -24.76
CA ILE A 362 -1.05 -13.28 -25.90
C ILE A 362 -1.90 -13.39 -27.17
N GLU A 363 -3.04 -14.10 -27.10
CA GLU A 363 -3.98 -14.22 -28.21
C GLU A 363 -4.52 -12.86 -28.65
N LEU A 364 -4.92 -12.01 -27.70
CA LEU A 364 -5.39 -10.65 -27.98
C LEU A 364 -4.31 -9.78 -28.62
N LEU A 365 -3.07 -9.84 -28.12
CA LEU A 365 -1.95 -9.10 -28.69
C LEU A 365 -1.61 -9.57 -30.12
N PHE A 366 -1.73 -10.87 -30.40
CA PHE A 366 -1.59 -11.41 -31.75
C PHE A 366 -2.70 -10.95 -32.69
N GLU A 367 -3.96 -10.97 -32.23
CA GLU A 367 -5.10 -10.48 -33.01
C GLU A 367 -4.91 -9.01 -33.39
N LYS A 368 -4.34 -8.20 -32.49
CA LYS A 368 -4.06 -6.77 -32.73
C LYS A 368 -2.75 -6.50 -33.48
N GLY A 369 -2.03 -7.55 -33.91
CA GLY A 369 -0.88 -7.43 -34.80
C GLY A 369 0.45 -7.15 -34.10
N ALA A 370 0.60 -7.46 -32.81
CA ALA A 370 1.90 -7.37 -32.13
C ALA A 370 2.93 -8.32 -32.77
N ASP A 371 4.13 -7.82 -33.07
CA ASP A 371 5.18 -8.63 -33.71
C ASP A 371 5.71 -9.75 -32.76
N PRO A 372 5.55 -11.04 -33.12
CA PRO A 372 6.12 -12.16 -32.35
C PRO A 372 7.64 -12.23 -32.41
N ASN A 373 8.26 -11.64 -33.43
CA ASN A 373 9.56 -12.06 -33.92
C ASN A 373 10.67 -11.18 -33.36
N TRP A 374 10.80 -11.17 -32.04
CA TRP A 374 11.87 -10.45 -31.35
C TRP A 374 12.91 -11.40 -30.78
N LYS A 375 14.18 -11.20 -31.18
CA LYS A 375 15.34 -11.81 -30.53
C LYS A 375 15.86 -10.83 -29.47
N PRO A 376 16.03 -11.26 -28.20
CA PRO A 376 16.70 -10.42 -27.22
C PRO A 376 18.08 -10.07 -27.76
N ILE A 377 18.51 -8.82 -27.61
CA ILE A 377 19.93 -8.49 -27.70
C ILE A 377 20.56 -9.30 -26.56
N ARG A 378 21.17 -10.45 -26.89
CA ARG A 378 21.97 -11.19 -25.92
C ARG A 378 23.00 -10.20 -25.41
N GLU A 379 22.95 -9.92 -24.10
CA GLU A 379 24.05 -9.33 -23.37
C GLU A 379 25.34 -9.98 -23.89
N ARG A 380 26.30 -9.14 -24.30
CA ARG A 380 27.61 -9.61 -24.76
C ARG A 380 28.08 -10.66 -23.75
N LYS A 381 28.35 -11.88 -24.24
CA LYS A 381 29.09 -12.89 -23.46
C LYS A 381 30.28 -12.16 -22.82
N PRO A 382 30.52 -12.26 -21.51
CA PRO A 382 31.81 -11.86 -20.98
C PRO A 382 32.86 -12.67 -21.75
N PRO A 383 34.02 -12.08 -22.12
CA PRO A 383 35.04 -12.82 -22.84
C PRO A 383 35.41 -14.04 -21.99
N THR A 384 35.11 -15.23 -22.49
CA THR A 384 35.60 -16.47 -21.90
C THR A 384 37.07 -16.58 -22.21
N GLU A 385 37.88 -16.92 -21.21
CA GLU A 385 39.32 -17.25 -21.28
C GLU A 385 39.59 -18.46 -22.19
N ALA A 386 39.33 -18.31 -23.49
CA ALA A 386 39.61 -19.33 -24.50
C ALA A 386 40.31 -18.74 -25.74
N ASP A 387 40.62 -17.45 -25.74
CA ASP A 387 41.43 -16.80 -26.79
C ASP A 387 42.89 -16.55 -26.35
N SER A 388 43.33 -17.09 -25.20
CA SER A 388 44.71 -16.96 -24.70
C SER A 388 45.64 -18.11 -25.04
N GLU A 389 45.23 -19.08 -25.88
CA GLU A 389 46.13 -20.13 -26.35
C GLU A 389 46.00 -20.34 -27.85
N GLY A 390 47.05 -19.89 -28.57
CA GLY A 390 47.34 -20.41 -29.90
C GLY A 390 47.28 -19.38 -31.01
N SER A 391 48.23 -18.44 -31.04
CA SER A 391 49.00 -18.10 -32.24
C SER A 391 50.05 -17.02 -31.90
N CYS A 392 51.15 -17.43 -31.28
CA CYS A 392 52.37 -16.63 -31.26
C CYS A 392 53.41 -17.32 -32.13
N LYS A 393 53.45 -16.90 -33.40
CA LYS A 393 54.58 -16.95 -34.32
C LYS A 393 54.19 -16.08 -35.50
N ILE A 394 54.82 -14.92 -35.62
CA ILE A 394 55.66 -14.54 -36.77
C ILE A 394 56.43 -13.29 -36.33
N ASP A 395 57.71 -13.30 -36.72
CA ASP A 395 58.77 -12.36 -36.48
C ASP A 395 58.51 -10.93 -36.96
N GLY A 396 59.29 -9.99 -36.40
CA GLY A 396 59.91 -8.95 -37.22
C GLY A 396 59.32 -7.55 -37.16
N ASP A 397 59.85 -6.77 -36.20
CA ASP A 397 60.50 -5.47 -36.44
C ASP A 397 59.68 -4.20 -36.79
N VAL A 398 60.29 -3.07 -36.41
CA VAL A 398 60.00 -1.65 -36.74
C VAL A 398 59.07 -0.87 -35.78
N SER A 399 59.68 -0.45 -34.67
CA SER A 399 59.95 0.94 -34.22
C SER A 399 58.94 2.11 -34.42
N GLU A 400 59.03 3.04 -33.44
CA GLU A 400 58.60 4.47 -33.43
C GLU A 400 57.10 4.72 -33.17
N ASP A 401 56.65 5.71 -32.39
CA ASP A 401 57.27 6.67 -31.48
C ASP A 401 56.14 7.42 -30.73
N VAL A 402 56.43 7.83 -29.48
CA VAL A 402 56.18 9.16 -28.89
C VAL A 402 54.76 9.76 -28.93
N SER A 403 54.10 9.86 -27.76
CA SER A 403 53.98 11.09 -26.92
C SER A 403 52.73 11.07 -26.04
N GLU A 404 52.95 11.10 -24.73
CA GLU A 404 51.98 11.55 -23.72
C GLU A 404 52.11 13.08 -23.61
N ASP A 405 50.98 13.78 -23.71
CA ASP A 405 50.88 15.20 -23.42
C ASP A 405 49.95 15.41 -22.21
N ALA A 406 50.51 16.12 -21.23
CA ALA A 406 49.90 17.11 -20.36
C ALA A 406 48.65 16.77 -19.51
N SER A 407 48.85 16.79 -18.19
CA SER A 407 47.96 17.57 -17.31
C SER A 407 48.72 18.05 -16.07
N GLU A 408 49.17 19.31 -16.11
CA GLU A 408 49.54 20.13 -14.95
C GLU A 408 48.30 20.89 -14.43
N ASP A 409 48.30 21.02 -13.09
CA ASP A 409 47.73 22.07 -12.23
C ASP A 409 46.20 22.29 -12.18
N VAL A 410 45.57 22.56 -11.02
CA VAL A 410 45.91 23.56 -10.00
C VAL A 410 45.17 23.21 -8.68
N SER A 411 45.83 23.35 -7.53
CA SER A 411 45.37 24.14 -6.34
C SER A 411 46.34 23.90 -5.18
N GLU A 412 47.23 24.86 -4.90
CA GLU A 412 47.10 25.86 -3.82
C GLU A 412 47.03 25.25 -2.42
N ASP A 413 48.10 25.41 -1.63
CA ASP A 413 47.93 25.85 -0.26
C ASP A 413 49.18 26.59 0.27
N ALA A 414 48.90 27.65 1.03
CA ALA A 414 49.83 28.65 1.54
C ALA A 414 50.45 28.29 2.91
N SER A 415 51.27 29.20 3.45
CA SER A 415 52.00 29.21 4.73
C SER A 415 53.41 28.60 4.68
N GLU A 416 54.48 29.15 5.24
CA GLU A 416 54.66 30.31 6.14
C GLU A 416 56.15 30.69 6.11
N ASP A 417 56.44 31.99 6.07
CA ASP A 417 57.76 32.58 6.29
C ASP A 417 57.95 32.84 7.79
N VAL A 418 58.98 32.25 8.41
CA VAL A 418 59.63 32.74 9.64
C VAL A 418 61.11 32.37 9.59
N SER A 419 61.98 33.36 9.33
CA SER A 419 63.22 33.67 10.06
C SER A 419 63.85 34.94 9.50
#